data_AF-A0A6J6UN17-F1
#
_entry.id   AF-A0A6J6UN17-F1
#
_cell.length_a   1.000
_cell.length_b   1.000
_cell.length_c   1.000
_cell.angle_alpha   90.00
_cell.angle_beta   90.00
_cell.angle_gamma   90.00
#
_symmetry.space_group_name_H-M   'P 1'
#
loop_
_entity.id
_entity.type
_entity.pdbx_description
1 polymer ?
#
loop_
_entity_poly.entity_id
_entity_poly.type
_entity_poly.pdbx_seq_one_letter_code
_entity_poly.pdbx_strand_id
1 'polypeptide(L)'
;MLDLNDSQVRDFQLPPTQELQDARLHRRIAIALRERGGVGDEIGSRKHLARAEELAPFDWTIRRGNMPLLGVDPFGDEFFKFVDGWSRAGRPGYRLGTGRETKPETI
;
A
#
# COMPACT_ATOMS: atom_id res chain seq x y z
N MET A 1 -17.43 4.87 24.13
CA MET A 1 -16.21 4.39 23.46
C MET A 1 -15.89 3.05 24.09
N LEU A 2 -15.97 1.96 23.33
CA LEU A 2 -15.55 0.64 23.83
C LEU A 2 -14.02 0.61 23.78
N ASP A 3 -13.37 0.62 24.93
CA ASP A 3 -11.93 0.40 25.00
C ASP A 3 -11.64 -1.06 24.66
N LEU A 4 -10.94 -1.28 23.54
CA LEU A 4 -10.51 -2.60 23.10
C LEU A 4 -9.30 -3.02 23.94
N ASN A 5 -9.30 -4.25 24.45
CA ASN A 5 -8.09 -4.84 25.04
C ASN A 5 -7.10 -5.28 23.96
N ASP A 6 -5.87 -5.61 24.36
CA ASP A 6 -4.80 -6.00 23.44
C ASP A 6 -5.20 -7.14 22.48
N SER A 7 -5.90 -8.16 22.96
CA SER A 7 -6.38 -9.26 22.13
C SER A 7 -7.35 -8.76 21.06
N GLN A 8 -8.31 -7.93 21.44
CA GLN A 8 -9.29 -7.35 20.51
C GLN A 8 -8.63 -6.42 19.50
N VAL A 9 -7.58 -5.69 19.87
CA VAL A 9 -6.79 -4.89 18.91
C VAL A 9 -6.08 -5.78 17.89
N ARG A 10 -5.54 -6.93 18.31
CA ARG A 10 -4.86 -7.88 17.40
C ARG A 10 -5.79 -8.46 16.35
N ASP A 11 -7.07 -8.62 16.64
CA ASP A 11 -8.07 -9.12 15.68
C ASP A 11 -8.18 -8.22 14.45
N PHE A 12 -7.90 -6.92 14.59
CA PHE A 12 -7.91 -5.96 13.47
C PHE A 12 -6.59 -5.88 12.71
N GLN A 13 -5.52 -6.49 13.22
CA GLN A 13 -4.23 -6.50 12.54
C GLN A 13 -4.23 -7.54 11.42
N LEU A 14 -3.84 -7.12 10.22
CA LEU A 14 -3.54 -8.02 9.11
C LEU A 14 -2.04 -8.30 9.12
N PRO A 15 -1.60 -9.49 9.58
CA PRO A 15 -0.19 -9.85 9.50
C PRO A 15 0.24 -9.88 8.02
N PRO A 16 1.48 -9.44 7.71
CA PRO A 16 1.92 -9.40 6.33
C PRO A 16 2.14 -10.83 5.80
N THR A 17 1.58 -11.12 4.64
CA THR A 17 1.87 -12.35 3.88
C THR A 17 3.34 -12.36 3.44
N GLN A 18 3.85 -13.53 3.05
CA GLN A 18 5.21 -13.63 2.49
C GLN A 18 5.37 -12.71 1.26
N GLU A 19 4.39 -12.71 0.35
CA GLU A 19 4.40 -11.84 -0.83
C GLU A 19 4.47 -10.36 -0.46
N LEU A 20 3.74 -9.91 0.56
CA LEU A 20 3.80 -8.52 1.02
C LEU A 20 5.16 -8.19 1.66
N GLN A 21 5.77 -9.14 2.36
CA GLN A 21 7.12 -8.96 2.90
C GLN A 21 8.15 -8.85 1.76
N ASP A 22 8.05 -9.69 0.75
CA ASP A 22 8.91 -9.65 -0.44
C ASP A 22 8.70 -8.35 -1.22
N ALA A 23 7.46 -7.90 -1.38
CA ALA A 23 7.14 -6.63 -2.04
C ALA A 23 7.78 -5.44 -1.32
N ARG A 24 7.72 -5.42 0.02
CA ARG A 24 8.40 -4.41 0.85
C ARG A 24 9.92 -4.49 0.73
N LEU A 25 10.49 -5.69 0.65
CA LEU A 25 11.92 -5.90 0.42
C LEU A 25 12.33 -5.33 -0.95
N HIS A 26 11.61 -5.66 -2.02
CA HIS A 26 11.85 -5.11 -3.34
C HIS A 26 11.78 -3.58 -3.34
N ARG A 27 10.77 -2.98 -2.71
CA ARG A 27 10.69 -1.52 -2.57
C ARG A 27 11.91 -0.93 -1.84
N ARG A 28 12.39 -1.56 -0.77
CA ARG A 28 13.58 -1.11 -0.03
C ARG A 28 14.84 -1.17 -0.89
N ILE A 29 15.03 -2.25 -1.65
CA ILE A 29 16.15 -2.38 -2.60
C ILE A 29 16.07 -1.27 -3.66
N ALA A 30 14.87 -1.01 -4.20
CA ALA A 30 14.69 0.04 -5.20
C ALA A 30 15.11 1.43 -4.70
N ILE A 31 14.78 1.76 -3.45
CA ILE A 31 15.17 3.03 -2.82
C ILE A 31 16.70 3.08 -2.62
N ALA A 32 17.29 2.01 -2.07
CA ALA A 32 18.74 1.94 -1.86
C ALA A 32 19.53 2.07 -3.17
N LEU A 33 19.02 1.51 -4.28
CA LEU A 33 19.62 1.64 -5.61
C LEU A 33 19.57 3.09 -6.13
N ARG A 34 18.48 3.82 -5.88
CA ARG A 34 18.37 5.25 -6.24
C ARG A 34 19.36 6.12 -5.47
N GLU A 35 19.54 5.84 -4.19
CA GLU A 35 20.35 6.64 -3.28
C GLU A 35 21.86 6.38 -3.43
N ARG A 36 22.26 5.38 -4.23
CA ARG A 36 23.65 4.93 -4.31
C ARG A 36 24.57 5.94 -5.01
N GLY A 37 25.47 6.55 -4.22
CA GLY A 37 26.70 7.20 -4.69
C GLY A 37 26.52 8.43 -5.59
N GLY A 38 25.37 9.11 -5.51
CA GLY A 38 25.09 10.34 -6.27
C GLY A 38 24.77 10.17 -7.76
N VAL A 39 24.95 8.96 -8.32
CA VAL A 39 24.60 8.63 -9.71
C VAL A 39 23.27 7.85 -9.79
N GLY A 40 22.96 7.01 -8.78
CA GLY A 40 21.76 6.20 -8.73
C GLY A 40 21.68 5.11 -9.81
N ASP A 41 21.36 3.87 -9.43
CA ASP A 41 21.01 2.82 -10.41
C ASP A 41 19.50 2.88 -10.69
N GLU A 42 19.12 3.78 -11.60
CA GLU A 42 17.71 3.98 -11.98
C GLU A 42 17.11 2.73 -12.63
N ILE A 43 17.88 1.99 -13.44
CA ILE A 43 17.40 0.79 -14.13
C ILE A 43 17.12 -0.32 -13.12
N GLY A 44 18.07 -0.58 -12.22
CA GLY A 44 17.89 -1.54 -11.13
C GLY A 44 16.73 -1.13 -10.22
N SER A 45 16.64 0.15 -9.86
CA SER A 45 15.54 0.66 -9.06
C SER A 45 14.18 0.38 -9.70
N ARG A 46 13.99 0.73 -10.97
CA ARG A 46 12.73 0.50 -11.69
C ARG A 46 12.33 -0.97 -11.76
N LYS A 47 13.30 -1.88 -11.95
CA LYS A 47 13.04 -3.34 -11.91
C LYS A 47 12.48 -3.77 -10.56
N HIS A 48 13.07 -3.27 -9.48
CA HIS A 48 12.61 -3.60 -8.13
C HIS A 48 11.28 -2.93 -7.77
N LEU A 49 11.01 -1.70 -8.24
CA LEU A 49 9.69 -1.06 -8.08
C LEU A 49 8.60 -1.87 -8.78
N ALA A 50 8.82 -2.28 -10.03
CA ALA A 50 7.88 -3.11 -10.77
C ALA A 50 7.60 -4.43 -10.05
N ARG A 51 8.64 -5.11 -9.57
CA ARG A 51 8.47 -6.38 -8.83
C ARG A 51 7.70 -6.21 -7.52
N ALA A 52 7.90 -5.11 -6.80
CA ALA A 52 7.11 -4.80 -5.61
C ALA A 52 5.61 -4.63 -5.95
N GLU A 53 5.30 -3.98 -7.08
CA GLU A 53 3.93 -3.78 -7.53
C GLU A 53 3.27 -5.06 -8.02
N GLU A 54 4.01 -5.96 -8.68
CA GLU A 54 3.52 -7.28 -9.06
C GLU A 54 3.14 -8.15 -7.86
N LEU A 55 3.97 -8.12 -6.80
CA LEU A 55 3.76 -8.90 -5.58
C LEU A 55 2.66 -8.33 -4.69
N ALA A 56 2.42 -7.02 -4.77
CA ALA A 56 1.42 -6.33 -3.95
C ALA A 56 0.59 -5.34 -4.80
N PRO A 57 -0.21 -5.84 -5.76
CA PRO A 57 -0.89 -5.01 -6.77
C PRO A 57 -1.94 -4.06 -6.15
N PHE A 58 -2.38 -4.36 -4.93
CA PHE A 58 -3.41 -3.63 -4.22
C PHE A 58 -2.94 -2.96 -2.93
N ASP A 59 -1.64 -3.01 -2.61
CA ASP A 59 -1.10 -2.34 -1.42
C ASP A 59 -0.89 -0.85 -1.69
N TRP A 60 -1.57 0.00 -0.91
CA TRP A 60 -1.53 1.45 -1.08
C TRP A 60 -0.14 2.05 -0.83
N THR A 61 0.61 1.51 0.14
CA THR A 61 1.94 2.01 0.49
C THR A 61 2.90 1.78 -0.67
N ILE A 62 2.80 0.61 -1.32
CA ILE A 62 3.63 0.27 -2.46
C ILE A 62 3.17 1.03 -3.71
N ARG A 63 1.90 0.89 -4.10
CA ARG A 63 1.38 1.42 -5.36
C ARG A 63 1.43 2.95 -5.41
N ARG A 64 0.77 3.62 -4.46
CA ARG A 64 0.75 5.08 -4.41
C ARG A 64 2.12 5.65 -4.04
N GLY A 65 2.83 4.99 -3.13
CA GLY A 65 4.16 5.44 -2.71
C GLY A 65 5.22 5.29 -3.81
N ASN A 66 5.04 4.42 -4.80
CA ASN A 66 5.98 4.26 -5.94
C ASN A 66 5.76 5.34 -7.01
N MET A 67 4.53 5.87 -7.15
CA MET A 67 4.18 6.81 -8.21
C MET A 67 5.17 7.99 -8.34
N PRO A 68 5.50 8.74 -7.27
CA PRO A 68 6.47 9.84 -7.38
C PRO A 68 7.87 9.38 -7.80
N LEU A 69 8.27 8.17 -7.41
CA LEU A 69 9.56 7.58 -7.77
C LEU A 69 9.61 7.22 -9.27
N LEU A 70 8.45 7.08 -9.91
CA LEU A 70 8.30 6.79 -11.34
C LEU A 70 7.88 8.04 -12.13
N GLY A 71 7.84 9.23 -11.52
CA GLY A 71 7.39 10.45 -12.16
C GLY A 71 5.87 10.52 -12.40
N VAL A 72 5.09 9.71 -11.68
CA VAL A 72 3.62 9.67 -11.74
C VAL A 72 3.04 10.47 -10.58
N ASP A 73 1.99 11.24 -10.85
CA ASP A 73 1.25 11.98 -9.82
C ASP A 73 0.48 10.99 -8.89
N PRO A 74 0.78 10.95 -7.58
CA PRO A 74 0.10 10.08 -6.62
C PRO A 74 -1.35 10.49 -6.30
N PHE A 75 -1.88 11.49 -7.01
CA PHE A 75 -3.26 11.97 -6.98
C PHE A 75 -3.89 12.11 -8.38
N GLY A 76 -3.16 11.75 -9.45
CA GLY A 76 -3.62 11.90 -10.83
C GLY A 76 -4.41 10.69 -11.35
N ASP A 77 -4.59 10.64 -12.67
CA ASP A 77 -5.42 9.62 -13.34
C ASP A 77 -4.96 8.18 -13.05
N GLU A 78 -3.65 7.92 -13.04
CA GLU A 78 -3.11 6.59 -12.72
C GLU A 78 -3.41 6.16 -11.28
N PHE A 79 -3.45 7.12 -10.34
CA PHE A 79 -3.89 6.85 -8.98
C PHE A 79 -5.37 6.47 -8.93
N PHE A 80 -6.24 7.20 -9.63
CA PHE A 80 -7.67 6.86 -9.65
C PHE A 80 -7.97 5.55 -10.37
N LYS A 81 -7.22 5.18 -11.42
CA LYS A 81 -7.29 3.83 -12.02
C LYS A 81 -6.95 2.74 -11.02
N PHE A 82 -5.91 2.95 -10.21
CA PHE A 82 -5.57 2.06 -9.11
C PHE A 82 -6.71 1.97 -8.06
N VAL A 83 -7.26 3.10 -7.63
CA VAL A 83 -8.36 3.13 -6.64
C VAL A 83 -9.60 2.39 -7.15
N ASP A 84 -9.96 2.55 -8.43
CA ASP A 84 -11.04 1.81 -9.05
C ASP A 84 -10.78 0.29 -9.04
N GLY A 85 -9.59 -0.12 -9.48
CA GLY A 85 -9.19 -1.53 -9.44
C GLY A 85 -9.20 -2.13 -8.03
N TRP A 86 -8.65 -1.40 -7.05
CA TRP A 86 -8.66 -1.78 -5.64
C TRP A 86 -10.09 -1.89 -5.07
N SER A 87 -10.97 -0.96 -5.45
CA SER A 87 -12.38 -0.98 -5.03
C SER A 87 -13.13 -2.18 -5.62
N ARG A 88 -12.93 -2.47 -6.92
CA ARG A 88 -13.50 -3.65 -7.58
C ARG A 88 -12.98 -4.97 -7.01
N ALA A 89 -11.75 -4.99 -6.50
CA ALA A 89 -11.17 -6.15 -5.82
C ALA A 89 -11.69 -6.35 -4.39
N GLY A 90 -12.70 -5.59 -3.95
CA GLY A 90 -13.28 -5.73 -2.61
C GLY A 90 -12.46 -5.05 -1.51
N ARG A 91 -11.62 -4.06 -1.86
CA ARG A 91 -10.84 -3.27 -0.91
C ARG A 91 -9.87 -4.12 -0.06
N PRO A 92 -9.01 -4.93 -0.69
CA PRO A 92 -8.08 -5.80 0.04
C PRO A 92 -7.18 -5.00 0.99
N GLY A 93 -6.88 -5.57 2.15
CA GLY A 93 -6.12 -4.90 3.21
C GLY A 93 -6.96 -3.97 4.10
N TYR A 94 -8.20 -3.67 3.74
CA TYR A 94 -9.11 -2.83 4.53
C TYR A 94 -10.20 -3.70 5.18
N ARG A 95 -10.29 -3.68 6.51
CA ARG A 95 -11.42 -4.28 7.25
C ARG A 95 -12.34 -3.18 7.77
N LEU A 96 -13.62 -3.28 7.43
CA LEU A 96 -14.68 -2.44 7.98
C LEU A 96 -14.85 -2.73 9.48
N GLY A 97 -15.18 -1.69 10.26
CA GLY A 97 -15.42 -1.78 11.71
C GLY A 97 -14.54 -0.87 12.58
N THR A 98 -13.53 -0.23 12.00
CA THR A 98 -12.59 0.66 12.72
C THR A 98 -12.89 2.16 12.56
N GLY A 99 -13.98 2.53 11.88
CA GLY A 99 -14.27 3.94 11.59
C GLY A 99 -15.73 4.24 11.28
N ARG A 100 -16.34 4.98 12.22
CA ARG A 100 -17.70 5.57 12.25
C ARG A 100 -18.86 4.58 12.37
N GLU A 101 -19.41 4.52 13.59
CA GLU A 101 -20.81 4.13 13.80
C GLU A 101 -21.70 4.99 12.89
N THR A 102 -22.56 4.35 12.09
CA THR A 102 -23.68 5.03 11.48
C THR A 102 -24.59 5.47 12.62
N LYS A 103 -24.58 6.77 12.95
CA LYS A 103 -25.60 7.35 13.81
C LYS A 103 -26.97 6.99 13.21
N PRO A 104 -27.88 6.32 13.94
CA PRO A 104 -29.22 6.08 13.42
C PRO A 104 -29.88 7.44 13.15
N GLU A 105 -30.51 7.56 11.97
CA GLU A 105 -31.33 8.73 11.66
C GLU A 105 -32.43 8.83 12.72
N THR A 106 -32.42 9.95 13.44
CA THR A 106 -33.51 10.27 14.36
C THR A 106 -34.67 10.75 13.50
N ILE A 107 -35.75 9.98 13.48
CA ILE A 107 -37.04 10.34 12.88
C ILE A 107 -37.63 11.51 13.65
#